data_AF-A0A839IPF8-F1
#
_entry.id   AF-A0A839IPF8-F1
#
_cell.length_a   1.000
_cell.length_b   1.000
_cell.length_c   1.000
_cell.angle_alpha   90.00
_cell.angle_beta   90.00
_cell.angle_gamma   90.00
#
_symmetry.space_group_name_H-M   'P 1'
#
loop_
_entity.id
_entity.type
_entity.pdbx_description
1 polymer ?
#
loop_
_entity_poly.entity_id
_entity_poly.type
_entity_poly.pdbx_seq_one_letter_code
_entity_poly.pdbx_strand_id
1 'polypeptide(L)'
;MTITSRKSMVPVVVVVSSALLLSACSTMKFVNGPEMEQTTEREQWHHLGLNGVVEFSRPMNLKYNCAQQQWDTATIEYSFLNMIASVSPAVPVTLYNPWTIIYECREPID
;
A
#
# COMPACT_ATOMS: atom_id res chain seq x y z
N MET A 1 6.88 -53.18 15.11
CA MET A 1 6.59 -52.00 15.95
C MET A 1 7.08 -50.77 15.20
N THR A 2 6.23 -50.17 14.36
CA THR A 2 6.57 -49.02 13.52
C THR A 2 5.99 -47.77 14.17
N ILE A 3 6.85 -46.99 14.82
CA ILE A 3 6.52 -45.70 15.41
C ILE A 3 6.47 -44.69 14.26
N THR A 4 5.28 -44.41 13.72
CA THR A 4 5.06 -43.23 12.88
C THR A 4 5.08 -41.99 13.77
N SER A 5 6.26 -41.37 13.87
CA SER A 5 6.41 -40.05 14.49
C SER A 5 5.55 -39.05 13.72
N ARG A 6 4.43 -38.65 14.33
CA ARG A 6 3.55 -37.59 13.85
C ARG A 6 4.31 -36.27 14.04
N LYS A 7 5.24 -35.94 13.13
CA LYS A 7 5.92 -34.63 13.13
C LYS A 7 4.81 -33.58 13.18
N SER A 8 4.82 -32.75 14.22
CA SER A 8 3.83 -31.71 14.43
C SER A 8 3.76 -30.84 13.17
N MET A 9 2.63 -30.88 12.45
CA MET A 9 2.38 -30.03 11.27
C MET A 9 2.08 -28.58 11.67
N VAL A 10 1.83 -28.34 12.97
CA VAL A 10 1.50 -27.03 13.55
C VAL A 10 2.56 -25.96 13.27
N PRO A 11 3.88 -26.16 13.53
CA PRO A 11 4.89 -25.16 13.23
C PRO A 11 4.98 -24.81 11.74
N VAL A 12 4.73 -25.78 10.85
CA VAL A 12 4.77 -25.53 9.39
C VAL A 12 3.59 -24.68 8.95
N VAL A 13 2.38 -24.96 9.46
CA VAL A 13 1.18 -24.16 9.14
C VAL A 13 1.32 -22.72 9.64
N VAL A 14 1.86 -22.53 10.85
CA VAL A 14 2.08 -21.19 11.42
C VAL A 14 3.09 -20.40 10.58
N VAL A 15 4.22 -21.01 10.22
CA VAL A 15 5.26 -20.35 9.41
C VAL A 15 4.74 -19.97 8.03
N VAL A 16 4.00 -20.86 7.36
CA VAL A 16 3.41 -20.59 6.04
C VAL A 16 2.37 -19.47 6.13
N SER A 17 1.53 -19.47 7.16
CA SER A 17 0.51 -18.41 7.37
C SER A 17 1.17 -17.05 7.58
N SER A 18 2.21 -16.98 8.42
CA SER A 18 2.96 -15.74 8.63
C SER A 18 3.67 -15.25 7.37
N ALA A 19 4.24 -16.14 6.58
CA ALA A 19 4.90 -15.77 5.32
C ALA A 19 3.92 -15.19 4.29
N LEU A 20 2.71 -15.76 4.19
CA LEU A 20 1.65 -15.27 3.30
C LEU A 20 1.15 -13.89 3.71
N LEU A 21 1.03 -13.63 5.01
CA LEU A 21 0.61 -12.31 5.54
C LEU A 21 1.65 -11.22 5.27
N LEU A 22 2.93 -11.57 5.14
CA LEU A 22 4.01 -10.61 4.85
C LEU A 22 4.18 -10.32 3.35
N SER A 23 3.72 -11.21 2.47
CA SER A 23 3.88 -11.07 1.01
C SER A 23 2.87 -10.15 0.33
N ALA A 24 1.88 -9.63 1.06
CA ALA A 24 0.79 -8.86 0.47
C ALA A 24 1.06 -7.35 0.43
N CYS A 25 2.17 -6.85 0.97
CA CYS A 25 2.45 -5.41 0.95
C CYS A 25 3.14 -4.99 -0.37
N SER A 26 2.73 -3.86 -0.94
CA SER A 26 3.32 -3.30 -2.16
C SER A 26 3.60 -1.82 -1.97
N THR A 27 4.72 -1.32 -2.49
CA THR A 27 5.10 0.09 -2.38
C THR A 27 5.65 0.58 -3.71
N MET A 28 5.19 1.76 -4.13
CA MET A 28 5.67 2.48 -5.31
C MET A 28 6.08 3.89 -4.88
N LYS A 29 7.36 4.25 -5.05
CA LYS A 29 7.88 5.58 -4.71
C LYS A 29 8.20 6.36 -5.99
N PHE A 30 7.61 7.54 -6.11
CA PHE A 30 7.91 8.53 -7.14
C PHE A 30 8.70 9.66 -6.50
N VAL A 31 9.78 10.09 -7.15
CA VAL A 31 10.70 11.13 -6.64
C VAL A 31 10.86 12.21 -7.70
N ASN A 32 10.71 13.47 -7.30
CA ASN A 32 10.79 14.64 -8.18
C ASN A 32 12.14 15.36 -8.06
N GLY A 33 13.20 14.77 -8.62
CA GLY A 33 14.56 15.31 -8.53
C GLY A 33 15.32 14.79 -7.32
N PRO A 34 16.25 15.56 -6.73
CA PRO A 34 16.92 15.16 -5.49
C PRO A 34 15.93 15.20 -4.31
N GLU A 35 15.98 14.18 -3.45
CA GLU A 35 15.21 14.16 -2.20
C GLU A 35 15.73 15.25 -1.26
N MET A 36 14.81 16.00 -0.65
CA MET A 36 15.14 17.12 0.23
C MET A 36 14.92 16.72 1.69
N GLU A 37 15.77 17.17 2.62
CA GLU A 37 15.61 16.83 4.04
C GLU A 37 14.48 17.61 4.72
N GLN A 38 14.07 18.76 4.17
CA GLN A 38 13.01 19.60 4.72
C GLN A 38 11.75 19.50 3.86
N THR A 39 10.91 18.52 4.18
CA THR A 39 9.62 18.30 3.54
C THR A 39 8.51 18.24 4.59
N THR A 40 7.26 18.38 4.14
CA THR A 40 6.08 18.09 4.96
C THR A 40 5.39 16.84 4.42
N GLU A 41 5.45 15.75 5.18
CA GLU A 41 4.75 14.50 4.89
C GLU A 41 3.25 14.63 5.16
N ARG A 42 2.44 14.08 4.25
CA ARG A 42 0.98 14.04 4.35
C ARG A 42 0.48 12.70 3.80
N GLU A 43 -0.59 12.18 4.38
CA GLU A 43 -1.19 10.89 3.99
C GLU A 43 -2.65 11.06 3.55
N GLN A 44 -3.07 10.31 2.53
CA GLN A 44 -4.48 10.13 2.19
C GLN A 44 -4.77 8.75 1.61
N TRP A 45 -6.01 8.30 1.72
CA TRP A 45 -6.46 7.05 1.11
C TRP A 45 -6.96 7.28 -0.31
N HIS A 46 -6.57 6.37 -1.20
CA HIS A 46 -7.01 6.30 -2.59
C HIS A 46 -7.94 5.10 -2.75
N HIS A 47 -9.17 5.36 -3.16
CA HIS A 47 -10.24 4.36 -3.16
C HIS A 47 -10.36 3.76 -4.55
N LEU A 48 -9.78 2.57 -4.75
CA LEU A 48 -9.88 1.84 -6.00
C LEU A 48 -10.92 0.71 -5.92
N GLY A 49 -11.38 0.27 -7.07
CA GLY A 49 -12.25 -0.89 -7.22
C GLY A 49 -12.01 -1.64 -8.53
N LEU A 50 -12.71 -2.75 -8.68
CA LEU A 50 -12.58 -3.68 -9.82
C LEU A 50 -11.11 -4.02 -10.11
N ASN A 51 -10.42 -4.62 -9.13
CA ASN A 51 -8.99 -4.96 -9.20
C ASN A 51 -8.07 -3.75 -9.48
N GLY A 52 -8.44 -2.55 -9.04
CA GLY A 52 -7.63 -1.35 -9.25
C GLY A 52 -7.87 -0.63 -10.57
N VAL A 53 -8.81 -1.11 -11.40
CA VAL A 53 -9.09 -0.53 -12.73
C VAL A 53 -9.96 0.72 -12.64
N VAL A 54 -10.85 0.79 -11.65
CA VAL A 54 -11.76 1.92 -11.48
C VAL A 54 -11.39 2.68 -10.22
N GLU A 55 -11.20 3.98 -10.35
CA GLU A 55 -11.06 4.87 -9.21
C GLU A 55 -12.44 5.34 -8.72
N PHE A 56 -12.74 5.16 -7.44
CA PHE A 56 -13.94 5.65 -6.78
C PHE A 56 -13.73 7.01 -6.08
N SER A 57 -12.48 7.33 -5.72
CA SER A 57 -12.07 8.62 -5.16
C SER A 57 -11.85 9.69 -6.24
N ARG A 58 -11.53 10.91 -5.79
CA ARG A 58 -10.93 11.91 -6.68
C ARG A 58 -9.45 11.56 -6.92
N PRO A 59 -8.97 11.64 -8.18
CA PRO A 59 -7.57 11.38 -8.49
C PRO A 59 -6.63 12.27 -7.68
N MET A 60 -5.51 11.69 -7.24
CA MET A 60 -4.47 12.42 -6.54
C MET A 60 -3.92 13.54 -7.43
N ASN A 61 -3.99 14.77 -6.95
CA ASN A 61 -3.44 15.95 -7.63
C ASN A 61 -2.38 16.60 -6.73
N LEU A 62 -1.11 16.27 -6.97
CA LEU A 62 0.02 16.79 -6.20
C LEU A 62 0.15 18.32 -6.30
N LYS A 63 -0.19 18.92 -7.45
CA LYS A 63 -0.17 20.38 -7.61
C LYS A 63 -1.22 21.06 -6.73
N TYR A 64 -2.42 20.49 -6.66
CA TYR A 64 -3.48 21.00 -5.79
C TYR A 64 -3.12 20.77 -4.31
N ASN A 65 -2.66 19.57 -3.95
CA ASN A 65 -2.38 19.19 -2.57
C ASN A 65 -1.11 19.84 -1.98
N CYS A 66 -0.13 20.22 -2.80
CA CYS A 66 1.01 21.02 -2.37
C CYS A 66 0.78 22.53 -2.47
N ALA A 67 -0.33 23.00 -3.07
CA ALA A 67 -0.67 24.42 -3.20
C ALA A 67 0.47 25.28 -3.80
N GLN A 68 1.11 26.12 -2.99
CA GLN A 68 2.24 26.98 -3.41
C GLN A 68 3.60 26.28 -3.35
N GLN A 69 3.67 25.12 -2.67
CA GLN A 69 4.87 24.28 -2.58
C GLN A 69 5.03 23.39 -3.82
N GLN A 70 6.24 22.88 -4.02
CA GLN A 70 6.51 21.83 -4.99
C GLN A 70 6.37 20.46 -4.33
N TRP A 71 5.97 19.44 -5.08
CA TRP A 71 5.97 18.06 -4.56
C TRP A 71 7.37 17.47 -4.65
N ASP A 72 7.76 16.73 -3.62
CA ASP A 72 9.07 16.07 -3.50
C ASP A 72 8.98 14.58 -3.79
N THR A 73 8.23 13.86 -2.96
CA THR A 73 7.97 12.43 -3.12
C THR A 73 6.47 12.15 -3.14
N ALA A 74 6.10 11.07 -3.81
CA ALA A 74 4.79 10.45 -3.67
C ALA A 74 5.00 8.94 -3.56
N THR A 75 4.63 8.38 -2.41
CA THR A 75 4.72 6.96 -2.11
C THR A 75 3.31 6.39 -2.05
N ILE A 76 3.03 5.42 -2.91
CA ILE A 76 1.79 4.67 -2.90
C ILE A 76 2.07 3.33 -2.22
N GLU A 77 1.35 3.06 -1.13
CA GLU A 77 1.51 1.86 -0.31
C GLU A 77 0.21 1.07 -0.23
N TYR A 78 0.32 -0.23 -0.44
CA TYR A 78 -0.67 -1.20 -0.05
C TYR A 78 -0.18 -1.92 1.20
N SER A 79 -0.71 -1.52 2.35
CA SER A 79 -0.35 -2.08 3.65
C SER A 79 -1.26 -3.25 4.05
N PHE A 80 -0.93 -3.90 5.16
CA PHE A 80 -1.80 -4.88 5.79
C PHE A 80 -3.18 -4.30 6.18
N LEU A 81 -3.23 -3.04 6.61
CA LEU A 81 -4.50 -2.39 6.96
C LEU A 81 -5.36 -2.14 5.72
N ASN A 82 -4.73 -1.80 4.60
CA ASN A 82 -5.41 -1.69 3.30
C ASN A 82 -5.98 -3.04 2.84
N MET A 83 -5.25 -4.13 3.08
CA MET A 83 -5.73 -5.49 2.80
C MET A 83 -6.96 -5.85 3.64
N ILE A 84 -6.95 -5.58 4.95
CA ILE A 84 -8.11 -5.82 5.82
C ILE A 84 -9.31 -4.96 5.37
N ALA A 85 -9.06 -3.72 4.96
CA ALA A 85 -10.10 -2.81 4.49
C ALA A 85 -10.63 -3.14 3.08
N SER A 86 -9.99 -4.05 2.34
CA SER A 86 -10.43 -4.45 1.01
C SER A 86 -11.66 -5.36 1.07
N VAL A 87 -12.55 -5.22 0.09
CA VAL A 87 -13.73 -6.06 -0.08
C VAL A 87 -13.61 -6.85 -1.37
N SER A 88 -13.60 -8.18 -1.25
CA SER A 88 -13.56 -9.10 -2.38
C SER A 88 -14.62 -10.21 -2.22
N PRO A 89 -15.56 -10.40 -3.17
CA PRO A 89 -16.41 -11.58 -3.23
C PRO A 89 -15.58 -12.87 -3.45
N ALA A 90 -16.23 -14.04 -3.40
CA ALA A 90 -15.59 -15.35 -3.62
C ALA A 90 -15.10 -15.60 -5.07
N VAL A 91 -14.98 -14.55 -5.88
CA VAL A 91 -14.42 -14.55 -7.24
C VAL A 91 -13.11 -13.76 -7.22
N PRO A 92 -12.18 -13.97 -8.16
CA PRO A 92 -10.88 -13.28 -8.20
C PRO A 92 -11.00 -11.81 -8.67
N VAL A 93 -11.95 -11.07 -8.09
CA VAL A 93 -12.22 -9.66 -8.38
C VAL A 93 -12.41 -8.93 -7.05
N THR A 94 -11.45 -8.08 -6.72
CA THR A 94 -11.55 -7.15 -5.59
C THR A 94 -12.47 -5.99 -5.99
N LEU A 95 -13.64 -5.91 -5.36
CA LEU A 95 -14.62 -4.84 -5.64
C LEU A 95 -14.16 -3.51 -5.09
N TYR A 96 -13.50 -3.51 -3.93
CA TYR A 96 -12.96 -2.34 -3.26
C TYR A 96 -11.58 -2.65 -2.71
N ASN A 97 -10.60 -1.83 -3.09
CA ASN A 97 -9.19 -2.01 -2.78
C ASN A 97 -8.57 -0.64 -2.46
N PRO A 98 -8.60 -0.19 -1.20
CA PRO A 98 -7.99 1.07 -0.84
C PRO A 98 -6.46 0.94 -0.86
N TRP A 99 -5.77 1.99 -1.27
CA TRP A 99 -4.32 2.14 -1.14
C TRP A 99 -4.03 3.44 -0.39
N THR A 100 -2.88 3.54 0.25
CA THR A 100 -2.44 4.74 0.94
C THR A 100 -1.49 5.52 0.05
N ILE A 101 -1.69 6.83 -0.08
CA ILE A 101 -0.78 7.76 -0.75
C ILE A 101 -0.16 8.65 0.32
N ILE A 102 1.13 8.48 0.53
CA ILE A 102 1.98 9.36 1.33
C ILE A 102 2.66 10.30 0.35
N TYR A 103 2.57 11.60 0.57
CA TYR A 103 3.20 12.58 -0.31
C TYR A 103 3.86 13.67 0.50
N GLU A 104 4.97 14.16 -0.03
CA GLU A 104 5.78 15.17 0.60
C GLU A 104 5.81 16.41 -0.28
N CYS A 105 5.68 17.57 0.35
CA CYS A 105 5.82 18.86 -0.31
C CYS A 105 7.02 19.61 0.29
N ARG A 106 7.72 20.36 -0.58
CA ARG A 106 8.91 21.15 -0.29
C ARG A 106 8.74 22.58 -0.79
N GLU A 107 9.51 23.50 -0.22
CA GLU A 107 9.60 24.83 -0.78
C GLU A 107 10.19 24.80 -2.21
N PRO A 108 9.80 25.73 -3.09
CA PRO A 108 10.36 25.82 -4.43
C PRO A 108 11.89 25.95 -4.40
N ILE A 109 12.56 25.19 -5.26
CA ILE A 109 13.99 25.32 -5.50
C ILE A 109 14.15 26.44 -6.54
N ASP A 110 14.16 27.69 -6.07
CA ASP A 110 14.48 28.87 -6.88
C ASP A 110 16.00 29.06 -6.99
#